data_AF-A2BH29-F1
#
_entry.id   AF-A2BH29-F1
#
_cell.length_a   1.000
_cell.length_b   1.000
_cell.length_c   1.000
_cell.angle_alpha   90.00
_cell.angle_beta   90.00
_cell.angle_gamma   90.00
#
_symmetry.space_group_name_H-M   'P 1'
#
loop_
_entity.id
_entity.type
_entity.pdbx_description
1 polymer ?
#
loop_
_entity_poly.entity_id
_entity_poly.type
_entity_poly.pdbx_seq_one_letter_code
_entity_poly.pdbx_strand_id
1 'polypeptide(L)'
;MVNRSKSVSSHEWLTKATVYFINLIDLDTIDVSNLNRQFLFQKKHVGRSKAQVAKESVLQFHPQANIEAHHDSIMNPDYNVEFFRQFILVMNALDNRAARNHVNRMCLAADVPLIESGT
;
A
#
# COMPACT_ATOMS: atom_id res chain seq x y z
N MET A 1 -0.85 2.77 -1.24
CA MET A 1 -1.74 3.95 -1.12
C MET A 1 -1.25 4.83 0.01
N VAL A 2 -1.30 6.15 -0.12
CA VAL A 2 -0.71 7.09 0.86
C VAL A 2 -1.76 8.08 1.36
N ASN A 3 -1.84 8.29 2.68
CA ASN A 3 -2.65 9.36 3.29
C ASN A 3 -1.86 10.16 4.34
N ARG A 4 -2.44 11.28 4.80
CA ARG A 4 -1.89 12.10 5.89
C ARG A 4 -2.37 11.55 7.23
N SER A 5 -1.49 11.56 8.23
CA SER A 5 -1.88 11.21 9.61
C SER A 5 -3.03 12.10 10.11
N LYS A 6 -4.07 11.48 10.69
CA LYS A 6 -5.26 12.17 11.23
C LYS A 6 -5.01 12.87 12.58
N SER A 7 -3.92 12.55 13.27
CA SER A 7 -3.71 12.94 14.68
C SER A 7 -2.69 14.07 14.83
N VAL A 8 -2.97 15.26 14.28
CA VAL A 8 -2.10 16.39 14.58
C VAL A 8 -2.80 17.50 15.35
N SER A 9 -2.31 17.75 16.56
CA SER A 9 -2.72 18.85 17.40
C SER A 9 -2.35 20.21 16.78
N SER A 10 -3.09 21.25 17.17
CA SER A 10 -2.95 22.63 16.70
C SER A 10 -1.58 23.29 17.00
N HIS A 11 -0.71 22.66 17.80
CA HIS A 11 0.60 23.22 18.18
C HIS A 11 1.79 22.59 17.41
N GLU A 12 1.58 21.51 16.66
CA GLU A 12 2.65 20.78 15.96
C GLU A 12 2.90 21.25 14.52
N TRP A 13 2.30 22.37 14.08
CA TRP A 13 2.41 22.82 12.69
C TRP A 13 3.80 23.33 12.30
N LEU A 14 4.61 23.75 13.28
CA LEU A 14 5.91 24.38 13.05
C LEU A 14 7.10 23.41 13.08
N THR A 15 6.91 22.13 13.46
CA THR A 15 8.00 21.14 13.64
C THR A 15 7.91 19.90 12.73
N LYS A 16 6.91 19.79 11.86
CA LYS A 16 6.61 18.53 11.14
C LYS A 16 7.58 18.20 10.01
N ALA A 17 8.35 17.13 10.21
CA ALA A 17 8.48 16.14 9.16
C ALA A 17 7.06 15.64 8.82
N THR A 18 6.63 15.74 7.56
CA THR A 18 5.33 15.23 7.13
C THR A 18 5.26 13.72 7.38
N VAL A 19 4.47 13.29 8.37
CA VAL A 19 4.26 11.86 8.66
C VAL A 19 3.22 11.33 7.68
N TYR A 20 3.69 10.53 6.73
CA TYR A 20 2.86 9.83 5.76
C TYR A 20 2.45 8.46 6.30
N PHE A 21 1.22 8.07 6.04
CA PHE A 21 0.69 6.74 6.33
C PHE A 21 0.56 5.95 5.03
N ILE A 22 1.05 4.71 5.02
CA ILE A 22 1.07 3.85 3.84
C ILE A 22 0.14 2.68 4.09
N ASN A 23 -0.88 2.53 3.24
CA ASN A 23 -1.66 1.31 3.12
C ASN A 23 -1.09 0.46 1.98
N LEU A 24 -0.75 -0.80 2.28
CA LEU A 24 -0.23 -1.77 1.34
C LEU A 24 -1.18 -2.96 1.27
N ILE A 25 -1.74 -3.22 0.09
CA ILE A 25 -2.73 -4.27 -0.16
C ILE A 25 -2.14 -5.22 -1.20
N ASP A 26 -2.05 -6.50 -0.88
CA ASP A 26 -1.61 -7.56 -1.80
C ASP A 26 -2.29 -8.88 -1.40
N LEU A 27 -2.85 -9.59 -2.37
CA LEU A 27 -3.60 -10.84 -2.14
C LEU A 27 -2.70 -12.08 -2.12
N ASP A 28 -1.46 -11.95 -2.58
CA ASP A 28 -0.57 -13.08 -2.78
C ASP A 28 0.23 -13.44 -1.52
N THR A 29 0.66 -14.70 -1.51
CA THR A 29 1.74 -15.18 -0.66
C THR A 29 3.07 -15.19 -1.43
N ILE A 30 4.17 -15.22 -0.69
CA ILE A 30 5.51 -15.20 -1.25
C ILE A 30 5.84 -16.57 -1.85
N ASP A 31 6.19 -16.59 -3.12
CA ASP A 31 6.72 -17.76 -3.83
C ASP A 31 8.26 -17.67 -4.00
N VAL A 32 8.91 -18.82 -4.19
CA VAL A 32 10.36 -18.89 -4.44
C VAL A 32 10.75 -18.08 -5.68
N SER A 33 9.92 -18.09 -6.72
CA SER A 33 10.14 -17.32 -7.94
C SER A 33 10.09 -15.81 -7.73
N ASN A 34 9.61 -15.30 -6.59
CA ASN A 34 9.60 -13.87 -6.29
C ASN A 34 10.97 -13.36 -5.81
N LEU A 35 11.80 -14.25 -5.26
CA LEU A 35 13.05 -13.87 -4.58
C LEU A 35 14.12 -13.31 -5.52
N ASN A 36 13.99 -13.48 -6.84
CA ASN A 36 14.92 -12.96 -7.82
C ASN A 36 14.76 -11.46 -8.12
N ARG A 37 13.60 -10.85 -7.76
CA ARG A 37 13.27 -9.46 -8.11
C ARG A 37 12.57 -8.66 -7.00
N GLN A 38 12.05 -9.33 -5.97
CA GLN A 38 11.35 -8.70 -4.85
C GLN A 38 12.22 -8.75 -3.59
N PHE A 39 13.16 -7.81 -3.48
CA PHE A 39 14.23 -7.79 -2.47
C PHE A 39 13.75 -7.71 -1.02
N LEU A 40 12.49 -7.34 -0.76
CA LEU A 40 11.90 -7.34 0.58
C LEU A 40 11.66 -8.75 1.14
N PHE A 41 11.78 -9.79 0.32
CA PHE A 41 11.46 -11.16 0.67
C PHE A 41 12.71 -12.06 0.73
N GLN A 42 12.70 -13.00 1.67
CA GLN A 42 13.79 -13.96 1.90
C GLN A 42 13.23 -15.39 1.82
N LYS A 43 14.10 -16.39 1.65
CA LYS A 43 13.69 -17.80 1.55
C LYS A 43 12.84 -18.26 2.74
N LYS A 44 13.13 -17.76 3.95
CA LYS A 44 12.36 -18.05 5.18
C LYS A 44 10.94 -17.47 5.18
N HIS A 45 10.62 -16.56 4.26
CA HIS A 45 9.32 -15.91 4.16
C HIS A 45 8.36 -16.60 3.17
N VAL A 46 8.83 -17.62 2.43
CA VAL A 46 8.01 -18.34 1.44
C VAL A 46 6.75 -18.91 2.12
N GLY A 47 5.59 -18.71 1.46
CA GLY A 47 4.27 -19.08 1.97
C GLY A 47 3.60 -18.03 2.86
N ARG A 48 4.31 -16.99 3.32
CA ARG A 48 3.73 -15.87 4.09
C ARG A 48 3.13 -14.82 3.16
N SER A 49 2.21 -14.01 3.68
CA SER A 49 1.65 -12.85 2.97
C SER A 49 2.75 -11.89 2.50
N LYS A 50 2.70 -11.50 1.21
CA LYS A 50 3.60 -10.46 0.68
C LYS A 50 3.42 -9.14 1.43
N ALA A 51 2.17 -8.74 1.68
CA ALA A 51 1.87 -7.48 2.33
C ALA A 51 2.43 -7.39 3.75
N GLN A 52 2.22 -8.43 4.56
CA GLN A 52 2.70 -8.44 5.95
C GLN A 52 4.23 -8.45 6.02
N VAL A 53 4.88 -9.30 5.22
CA VAL A 53 6.34 -9.38 5.22
C VAL A 53 6.97 -8.10 4.66
N ALA A 54 6.35 -7.45 3.66
CA ALA A 54 6.83 -6.17 3.16
C ALA A 54 6.82 -5.10 4.26
N LYS A 55 5.75 -5.02 5.05
CA LYS A 55 5.68 -4.15 6.24
C LYS A 55 6.78 -4.48 7.25
N GLU A 56 6.92 -5.75 7.63
CA GLU A 56 7.95 -6.20 8.58
C GLU A 56 9.36 -5.81 8.10
N SER A 57 9.68 -6.08 6.84
CA SER A 57 10.97 -5.75 6.23
C SER A 57 11.23 -4.24 6.23
N VAL A 58 10.24 -3.41 5.86
CA VAL A 58 10.41 -1.95 5.87
C VAL A 58 10.61 -1.42 7.29
N LEU A 59 9.89 -1.94 8.29
CA LEU A 59 10.02 -1.51 9.69
C LEU A 59 11.37 -1.89 10.31
N GLN A 60 12.07 -2.90 9.78
CA GLN A 60 13.45 -3.19 10.20
C GLN A 60 14.43 -2.08 9.78
N PHE A 61 14.23 -1.47 8.61
CA PHE A 61 15.08 -0.39 8.10
C PHE A 61 14.63 1.00 8.55
N HIS A 62 13.32 1.21 8.67
CA HIS A 62 12.72 2.48 9.07
C HIS A 62 11.61 2.27 10.11
N PRO A 63 11.97 2.12 11.41
CA PRO A 63 11.01 1.81 12.48
C PRO A 63 9.91 2.87 12.69
N GLN A 64 10.13 4.10 12.23
CA GLN A 64 9.16 5.19 12.31
C GLN A 64 8.14 5.19 11.16
N ALA A 65 8.27 4.29 10.18
CA ALA A 65 7.31 4.17 9.09
C ALA A 65 5.92 3.83 9.65
N ASN A 66 4.88 4.47 9.14
CA ASN A 66 3.51 4.13 9.49
C ASN A 66 2.88 3.34 8.35
N ILE A 67 2.80 2.01 8.51
CA ILE A 67 2.38 1.09 7.46
C ILE A 67 1.26 0.18 7.98
N GLU A 68 0.17 0.14 7.24
CA GLU A 68 -0.90 -0.84 7.39
C GLU A 68 -0.85 -1.81 6.21
N ALA A 69 -0.79 -3.11 6.51
CA ALA A 69 -0.67 -4.17 5.53
C ALA A 69 -1.94 -5.00 5.53
N HIS A 70 -2.51 -5.19 4.35
CA HIS A 70 -3.74 -5.95 4.11
C HIS A 70 -3.41 -7.12 3.20
N HIS A 71 -3.62 -8.34 3.69
CA HIS A 71 -3.55 -9.54 2.86
C HIS A 71 -4.92 -9.78 2.24
N ASP A 72 -5.23 -9.04 1.17
CA ASP A 72 -6.55 -9.04 0.56
C ASP A 72 -6.48 -8.61 -0.90
N SER A 73 -7.55 -8.88 -1.66
CA SER A 73 -7.75 -8.37 -3.01
C SER A 73 -8.27 -6.94 -2.95
N ILE A 74 -7.65 -6.05 -3.73
CA ILE A 74 -8.15 -4.67 -3.90
C ILE A 74 -9.58 -4.61 -4.48
N MET A 75 -10.08 -5.72 -5.02
CA MET A 75 -11.46 -5.84 -5.52
C MET A 75 -12.48 -6.24 -4.45
N ASN A 76 -12.06 -6.44 -3.19
CA ASN A 76 -12.98 -6.67 -2.09
C ASN A 76 -13.92 -5.44 -1.96
N PRO A 77 -15.27 -5.63 -1.87
CA PRO A 77 -16.24 -4.55 -1.68
C PRO A 77 -15.96 -3.61 -0.50
N ASP A 78 -15.20 -4.04 0.51
CA ASP A 78 -14.76 -3.19 1.62
C ASP A 78 -13.90 -2.01 1.15
N TYR A 79 -13.16 -2.17 0.04
CA TYR A 79 -12.36 -1.13 -0.59
C TYR A 79 -13.19 -0.28 -1.56
N ASN A 80 -14.27 0.30 -1.06
CA ASN A 80 -15.19 1.14 -1.83
C ASN A 80 -14.66 2.58 -2.06
N VAL A 81 -15.46 3.44 -2.71
CA VAL A 81 -15.04 4.82 -3.04
C VAL A 81 -14.68 5.63 -1.80
N GLU A 82 -15.37 5.41 -0.68
CA GLU A 82 -15.08 6.11 0.58
C GLU A 82 -13.73 5.67 1.16
N PHE A 83 -13.40 4.38 1.04
CA PHE A 83 -12.07 3.89 1.35
C PHE A 83 -11.01 4.60 0.49
N PHE A 84 -11.23 4.80 -0.81
CA PHE A 84 -10.26 5.46 -1.67
C PHE A 84 -10.10 6.96 -1.34
N ARG A 85 -11.17 7.67 -0.99
CA ARG A 85 -11.16 9.11 -0.65
C ARG A 85 -10.25 9.49 0.51
N GLN A 86 -9.92 8.54 1.38
CA GLN A 86 -9.01 8.82 2.49
C GLN A 86 -7.56 9.07 2.03
N PHE A 87 -7.21 8.72 0.78
CA PHE A 87 -5.84 8.80 0.27
C PHE A 87 -5.58 10.09 -0.49
N ILE A 88 -4.35 10.60 -0.35
CA ILE A 88 -3.85 11.72 -1.16
C ILE A 88 -3.19 11.24 -2.46
N LEU A 89 -2.83 9.95 -2.53
CA LEU A 89 -2.17 9.34 -3.66
C LEU A 89 -2.38 7.82 -3.66
N VAL A 90 -2.71 7.27 -4.82
CA VAL A 90 -2.70 5.82 -5.07
C VAL A 90 -1.58 5.50 -6.06
N MET A 91 -0.88 4.39 -5.83
CA MET A 91 0.16 3.87 -6.73
C MET A 91 -0.15 2.42 -7.04
N ASN A 92 -0.20 2.07 -8.32
CA ASN A 92 -0.43 0.71 -8.79
C ASN A 92 0.88 -0.04 -9.01
N ALA A 93 0.90 -1.29 -8.55
CA ALA A 93 1.95 -2.28 -8.81
C ALA A 93 1.33 -3.64 -9.15
N LEU A 94 0.15 -3.61 -9.78
CA LEU A 94 -0.66 -4.78 -10.10
C LEU A 94 -0.22 -5.38 -11.44
N ASP A 95 -0.34 -6.69 -11.61
CA ASP A 95 0.07 -7.42 -12.81
C ASP A 95 -1.07 -7.73 -13.79
N ASN A 96 -2.33 -7.65 -13.34
CA ASN A 96 -3.50 -8.02 -14.13
C ASN A 96 -4.37 -6.82 -14.51
N ARG A 97 -4.94 -6.87 -15.72
CA ARG A 97 -5.73 -5.77 -16.30
C ARG A 97 -7.04 -5.50 -15.55
N ALA A 98 -7.68 -6.53 -15.00
CA ALA A 98 -8.95 -6.39 -14.29
C ALA A 98 -8.80 -5.54 -13.02
N ALA A 99 -7.80 -5.85 -12.20
CA ALA A 99 -7.53 -5.10 -10.98
C ALA A 99 -7.05 -3.67 -11.27
N ARG A 100 -6.19 -3.47 -12.29
CA ARG A 100 -5.80 -2.12 -12.74
C ARG A 100 -7.02 -1.27 -13.15
N ASN A 101 -7.91 -1.82 -13.97
CA ASN A 101 -9.14 -1.13 -14.38
C ASN A 101 -10.06 -0.83 -13.19
N HIS A 102 -10.16 -1.74 -12.23
CA HIS A 102 -10.93 -1.52 -11.01
C HIS A 102 -10.35 -0.33 -10.23
N VAL A 103 -9.06 -0.34 -9.90
CA VAL A 103 -8.40 0.75 -9.16
C VAL A 103 -8.53 2.08 -9.89
N ASN A 104 -8.35 2.11 -11.21
CA ASN A 104 -8.52 3.32 -12.01
C ASN A 104 -9.92 3.92 -11.87
N ARG A 105 -10.97 3.09 -11.95
CA ARG A 105 -12.36 3.55 -11.75
C ARG A 105 -12.60 4.07 -10.34
N MET A 106 -12.05 3.40 -9.33
CA MET A 106 -12.18 3.82 -7.94
C MET A 106 -11.48 5.15 -7.67
N CYS A 107 -10.29 5.36 -8.23
CA CYS A 107 -9.55 6.62 -8.10
C CYS A 107 -10.27 7.77 -8.81
N LEU A 108 -10.82 7.54 -10.02
CA LEU A 108 -11.63 8.52 -10.73
C LEU A 108 -12.90 8.89 -9.95
N ALA A 109 -13.59 7.91 -9.35
CA ALA A 109 -14.78 8.15 -8.55
C ALA A 109 -14.49 8.85 -7.20
N ALA A 110 -13.29 8.63 -6.65
CA ALA A 110 -12.86 9.23 -5.40
C ALA A 110 -12.17 10.60 -5.57
N ASP A 111 -11.89 11.02 -6.81
CA ASP A 111 -11.07 12.19 -7.13
C ASP A 111 -9.67 12.14 -6.48
N VAL A 112 -9.02 10.98 -6.58
CA VAL A 112 -7.68 10.74 -6.01
C VAL A 112 -6.68 10.49 -7.14
N PRO A 113 -5.52 11.17 -7.15
CA PRO A 113 -4.52 10.95 -8.18
C PRO A 113 -3.96 9.52 -8.10
N LEU A 114 -3.85 8.90 -9.28
CA LEU A 114 -3.33 7.56 -9.47
C LEU A 114 -2.05 7.60 -10.28
N ILE A 115 -0.99 6.99 -9.74
CA ILE A 115 0.23 6.68 -10.50
C ILE A 115 0.14 5.22 -10.93
N GLU A 116 0.09 5.02 -12.23
CA GLU A 116 0.16 3.69 -12.84
C GLU A 116 1.61 3.28 -13.10
N SER A 117 1.94 2.03 -12.76
CA SER A 117 3.23 1.42 -13.07
C SER A 117 3.02 -0.05 -13.43
N GLY A 118 3.82 -0.52 -14.40
CA GLY A 118 3.81 -1.90 -14.85
C GLY A 118 4.95 -2.13 -15.85
N THR A 119 5.50 -3.34 -15.81
CA THR A 119 6.49 -3.86 -16.76
C THR A 119 5.89 -5.00 -17.56
#